data_AF-A0A2N9MWA1-F1
#
_entry.id   AF-A0A2N9MWA1-F1
#
_cell.length_a   1.000
_cell.length_b   1.000
_cell.length_c   1.000
_cell.angle_alpha   90.00
_cell.angle_beta   90.00
_cell.angle_gamma   90.00
#
_symmetry.space_group_name_H-M   'P 1'
#
loop_
_entity.id
_entity.type
_entity.pdbx_description
1 polymer ?
#
loop_
_entity_poly.entity_id
_entity_poly.type
_entity_poly.pdbx_seq_one_letter_code
_entity_poly.pdbx_strand_id
1 'polypeptide(L)'
;MRPALVTALASCADISLQSKTRHFLLGLSADELEFIAEYLGSCILESTRQCRCSRAQLARRIAEFQQARPGCPRVRSSDQEHKMILLLEFLCRSGMQQFSLPMRAGQTG
;
A
#
# COMPACT_ATOMS: atom_id res chain seq x y z
N MET A 1 -0.06 12.27 -15.28
CA MET A 1 0.40 11.20 -14.35
C MET A 1 -0.67 10.79 -13.34
N ARG A 2 -1.28 11.72 -12.59
CA ARG A 2 -2.38 11.45 -11.64
C ARG A 2 -3.51 10.50 -12.14
N PRO A 3 -4.12 10.66 -13.32
CA PRO A 3 -5.18 9.75 -13.78
C PRO A 3 -4.69 8.31 -14.03
N ALA A 4 -3.43 8.15 -14.45
CA ALA A 4 -2.82 6.83 -14.63
C ALA A 4 -2.57 6.15 -13.27
N LEU A 5 -2.09 6.90 -12.26
CA LEU A 5 -1.92 6.41 -10.90
C LEU A 5 -3.24 5.95 -10.27
N VAL A 6 -4.29 6.77 -10.38
CA VAL A 6 -5.63 6.41 -9.89
C VAL A 6 -6.12 5.10 -10.53
N THR A 7 -5.91 4.94 -11.83
CA THR A 7 -6.34 3.74 -12.56
C THR A 7 -5.55 2.50 -12.13
N ALA A 8 -4.22 2.61 -12.04
CA ALA A 8 -3.36 1.52 -11.62
C ALA A 8 -3.65 1.09 -10.17
N LEU A 9 -3.74 2.04 -9.24
CA LEU A 9 -4.03 1.78 -7.83
C LEU A 9 -5.44 1.20 -7.62
N ALA A 10 -6.44 1.70 -8.36
CA ALA A 10 -7.78 1.13 -8.31
C ALA A 10 -7.82 -0.32 -8.83
N SER A 11 -6.98 -0.66 -9.81
CA SER A 11 -6.90 -2.02 -10.37
C SER A 11 -6.30 -3.04 -9.38
N CYS A 12 -5.56 -2.58 -8.36
CA CYS A 12 -5.05 -3.44 -7.29
C CYS A 12 -6.14 -3.85 -6.29
N ALA A 13 -7.27 -3.17 -6.26
CA ALA A 13 -8.38 -3.49 -5.37
C ALA A 13 -9.24 -4.65 -5.89
N ASP A 14 -9.90 -5.35 -4.96
CA ASP A 14 -10.94 -6.33 -5.26
C ASP A 14 -12.01 -5.72 -6.18
N ILE A 15 -12.48 -6.51 -7.16
CA ILE A 15 -13.41 -6.07 -8.22
C ILE A 15 -14.66 -5.40 -7.63
N SER A 16 -15.21 -5.95 -6.54
CA SER A 16 -16.38 -5.42 -5.84
C SER A 16 -16.13 -4.09 -5.13
N LEU A 17 -14.87 -3.74 -4.88
CA LEU A 17 -14.42 -2.55 -4.16
C LEU A 17 -13.77 -1.50 -5.07
N GLN A 18 -13.41 -1.84 -6.31
CA GLN A 18 -12.70 -0.93 -7.23
C GLN A 18 -13.37 0.43 -7.39
N SER A 19 -14.69 0.49 -7.53
CA SER A 19 -15.41 1.76 -7.69
C SER A 19 -15.29 2.65 -6.45
N LYS A 20 -15.36 2.06 -5.25
CA LYS A 20 -15.21 2.78 -3.97
C LYS A 20 -13.77 3.22 -3.75
N THR A 21 -12.81 2.36 -4.07
CA THR A 21 -11.37 2.65 -4.01
C THR A 21 -11.01 3.77 -4.97
N ARG A 22 -11.51 3.71 -6.21
CA ARG A 22 -11.30 4.74 -7.22
C ARG A 22 -11.85 6.09 -6.77
N HIS A 23 -13.05 6.12 -6.18
CA HIS A 23 -13.62 7.36 -5.66
C HIS A 23 -12.77 7.97 -4.54
N PHE A 24 -12.24 7.15 -3.64
CA PHE A 24 -11.29 7.58 -2.61
C PHE A 24 -10.00 8.17 -3.24
N LEU A 25 -9.39 7.45 -4.19
CA LEU A 25 -8.15 7.88 -4.85
C LEU A 25 -8.31 9.19 -5.64
N LEU A 26 -9.50 9.46 -6.20
CA LEU A 26 -9.77 10.72 -6.89
C LEU A 26 -9.68 11.93 -5.94
N GLY A 27 -9.97 11.74 -4.65
CA GLY A 27 -9.86 12.78 -3.62
C GLY A 27 -8.42 13.12 -3.20
N LEU A 28 -7.44 12.29 -3.58
CA LEU A 28 -6.05 12.44 -3.16
C LEU A 28 -5.24 13.31 -4.13
N SER A 29 -4.29 14.06 -3.58
CA SER A 29 -3.26 14.79 -4.31
C SER A 29 -2.29 13.84 -5.02
N ALA A 30 -1.47 14.40 -5.93
CA ALA A 30 -0.48 13.60 -6.67
C ALA A 30 0.55 12.94 -5.74
N ASP A 31 1.09 13.70 -4.78
CA ASP A 31 2.09 13.22 -3.82
C ASP A 31 1.53 12.12 -2.89
N GLU A 32 0.27 12.22 -2.46
CA GLU A 32 -0.39 11.16 -1.69
C GLU A 32 -0.57 9.86 -2.52
N LEU A 33 -0.89 9.98 -3.80
CA LEU A 33 -0.98 8.82 -4.71
C LEU A 33 0.38 8.20 -4.98
N GLU A 34 1.41 9.02 -5.15
CA GLU A 34 2.80 8.58 -5.32
C GLU A 34 3.29 7.85 -4.07
N PHE A 35 2.96 8.34 -2.87
CA PHE A 35 3.29 7.66 -1.61
C PHE A 35 2.67 6.26 -1.52
N ILE A 36 1.38 6.12 -1.88
CA ILE A 36 0.71 4.80 -1.90
C ILE A 36 1.37 3.88 -2.94
N ALA A 37 1.67 4.40 -4.13
CA ALA A 37 2.32 3.62 -5.19
C ALA A 37 3.74 3.19 -4.81
N GLU A 38 4.51 4.06 -4.14
CA GLU A 38 5.86 3.78 -3.66
C GLU A 38 5.85 2.65 -2.62
N TYR A 39 4.91 2.70 -1.66
CA TYR A 39 4.73 1.63 -0.67
C TYR A 39 4.36 0.28 -1.34
N LEU A 40 3.41 0.29 -2.28
CA LEU A 40 3.05 -0.92 -3.02
C LEU A 40 4.23 -1.46 -3.83
N GLY A 41 5.03 -0.58 -4.45
CA GLY A 41 6.27 -0.93 -5.13
C GLY A 41 7.29 -1.59 -4.18
N SER A 42 7.49 -1.02 -2.98
CA SER A 42 8.37 -1.62 -1.95
C SER A 42 7.86 -2.99 -1.51
N CYS A 43 6.55 -3.16 -1.34
CA CYS A 43 5.94 -4.45 -0.99
C CYS A 43 6.19 -5.53 -2.05
N ILE A 44 6.20 -5.17 -3.34
CA ILE A 44 6.50 -6.10 -4.44
C ILE A 44 7.98 -6.53 -4.40
N LEU A 45 8.88 -5.59 -4.08
CA LEU A 45 10.32 -5.83 -4.00
C LEU A 45 10.74 -6.60 -2.74
N GLU A 46 10.08 -6.37 -1.60
CA GLU A 46 10.45 -6.95 -0.30
C GLU A 46 10.01 -8.41 -0.12
N SER A 47 9.00 -8.95 -0.81
CA SER A 47 8.62 -10.36 -0.62
C SER A 47 7.65 -10.98 -1.64
N THR A 48 8.13 -12.05 -2.27
CA THR A 48 7.44 -13.33 -2.59
C THR A 48 6.87 -14.03 -1.34
N ARG A 49 6.25 -13.29 -0.41
CA ARG A 49 5.68 -13.86 0.82
C ARG A 49 4.39 -13.18 1.19
N GLN A 50 3.34 -13.99 1.28
CA GLN A 50 2.10 -13.57 1.87
C GLN A 50 2.15 -13.70 3.36
N CYS A 51 1.85 -12.60 4.01
CA CYS A 51 1.43 -12.62 5.40
C CYS A 51 0.05 -12.00 5.46
N ARG A 52 -0.90 -12.73 6.06
CA ARG A 52 -2.09 -12.15 6.66
C ARG A 52 -1.60 -11.24 7.79
N CYS A 53 -1.35 -9.98 7.48
CA CYS A 53 -0.84 -9.05 8.48
C CYS A 53 -2.00 -8.52 9.31
N SER A 54 -1.92 -8.67 10.62
CA SER A 54 -2.76 -7.90 11.53
C SER A 54 -2.48 -6.40 11.31
N ARG A 55 -3.44 -5.53 11.67
CA ARG A 55 -3.25 -4.06 11.62
C ARG A 55 -1.93 -3.63 12.27
N ALA A 56 -1.52 -4.27 13.36
CA ALA A 56 -0.26 -4.00 14.04
C ALA A 56 0.98 -4.40 13.22
N GLN A 57 0.96 -5.53 12.51
CA GLN A 57 2.04 -5.92 11.61
C GLN A 57 2.14 -5.01 10.38
N LEU A 58 0.99 -4.56 9.87
CA LEU A 58 0.95 -3.60 8.77
C LEU A 58 1.52 -2.24 9.20
N ALA A 59 1.10 -1.73 10.37
CA ALA A 59 1.65 -0.50 10.94
C ALA A 59 3.17 -0.59 11.15
N ARG A 60 3.68 -1.75 11.60
CA ARG A 60 5.12 -1.98 11.75
C ARG A 60 5.86 -1.90 10.42
N ARG A 61 5.40 -2.61 9.38
CA ARG A 61 6.03 -2.57 8.04
C ARG A 61 6.00 -1.18 7.42
N ILE A 62 4.92 -0.43 7.63
CA ILE A 62 4.83 0.96 7.17
C ILE A 62 5.87 1.83 7.91
N ALA A 63 6.04 1.65 9.22
CA ALA A 63 7.05 2.36 9.99
C ALA A 63 8.48 2.00 9.56
N GLU A 64 8.75 0.73 9.25
CA GLU A 64 10.04 0.27 8.72
C GLU A 64 10.33 0.87 7.34
N PHE A 65 9.36 0.86 6.43
CA PHE A 65 9.47 1.50 5.11
C PHE A 65 9.80 2.99 5.22
N GLN A 66 9.09 3.69 6.13
CA GLN A 66 9.33 5.11 6.38
C GLN A 66 10.73 5.39 6.94
N GLN A 67 11.29 4.50 7.76
CA GLN A 67 12.65 4.62 8.29
C GLN A 67 13.72 4.31 7.25
N ALA A 68 13.44 3.37 6.34
CA ALA A 68 14.36 2.93 5.31
C ALA A 68 14.45 3.90 4.12
N ARG A 69 13.45 4.76 3.90
CA ARG A 69 13.37 5.69 2.76
C ARG A 69 14.46 6.77 2.84
N PRO A 70 15.53 6.72 2.02
CA PRO A 70 16.61 7.70 2.06
C PRO A 70 16.23 8.96 1.30
N GLY A 71 16.49 10.15 1.88
CA GLY A 71 16.41 11.42 1.16
C GLY A 71 15.05 12.14 1.20
N CYS A 72 14.04 11.57 1.87
CA CYS A 72 12.89 12.40 2.24
C CYS A 72 13.36 13.28 3.41
N PRO A 73 13.43 14.63 3.29
CA PRO A 73 13.54 15.46 4.48
C PRO A 73 12.41 15.04 5.40
N ARG A 74 12.52 15.26 6.72
CA ARG A 74 11.39 15.11 7.63
C ARG A 74 10.27 16.07 7.18
N VAL A 75 9.54 15.71 6.12
CA VAL A 75 8.27 16.29 5.75
C VAL A 75 7.47 16.08 7.01
N ARG A 76 7.06 17.20 7.60
CA ARG A 76 6.74 17.35 9.03
C ARG A 76 5.97 16.13 9.54
N SER A 77 6.24 15.70 10.78
CA SER A 77 5.61 14.53 11.41
C SER A 77 4.10 14.39 11.12
N SER A 78 3.38 15.51 11.01
CA SER A 78 1.96 15.58 10.65
C SER A 78 1.62 15.11 9.23
N ASP A 79 2.43 15.44 8.22
CA ASP A 79 2.21 15.01 6.82
C ASP A 79 2.44 13.51 6.67
N GLN A 80 3.46 13.00 7.35
CA GLN A 80 3.79 11.57 7.37
C GLN A 80 2.73 10.74 8.10
N GLU A 81 2.19 11.27 9.20
CA GLU A 81 1.06 10.65 9.91
C GLU A 81 -0.20 10.63 9.04
N HIS A 82 -0.51 11.75 8.36
CA HIS A 82 -1.63 11.83 7.42
C HIS A 82 -1.49 10.82 6.27
N LYS A 83 -0.33 10.74 5.63
CA LYS A 83 -0.04 9.75 4.58
C LYS A 83 -0.18 8.30 5.07
N MET A 84 0.21 8.03 6.32
CA MET A 84 0.00 6.73 6.94
C MET A 84 -1.49 6.41 7.12
N ILE A 85 -2.29 7.39 7.57
CA ILE A 85 -3.75 7.23 7.69
C ILE A 85 -4.37 6.91 6.32
N LEU A 86 -3.98 7.65 5.28
CA LEU A 86 -4.46 7.43 3.91
C LEU A 86 -4.06 6.06 3.35
N LEU A 87 -2.84 5.61 3.61
CA LEU A 87 -2.39 4.27 3.19
C LEU A 87 -3.18 3.16 3.88
N LEU A 88 -3.41 3.28 5.20
CA LEU A 88 -4.22 2.32 5.94
C LEU A 88 -5.67 2.31 5.46
N GLU A 89 -6.23 3.47 5.14
CA GLU A 89 -7.57 3.59 4.58
C GLU A 89 -7.65 2.96 3.18
N PHE A 90 -6.67 3.21 2.31
CA PHE A 90 -6.57 2.57 1.00
C PHE A 90 -6.55 1.05 1.11
N LEU A 91 -5.69 0.49 1.97
CA LEU A 91 -5.56 -0.96 2.16
C LEU A 91 -6.83 -1.59 2.71
N CYS A 92 -7.56 -0.87 3.57
CA CYS A 92 -8.86 -1.29 4.07
C CYS A 92 -9.92 -1.29 2.97
N ARG A 93 -10.01 -0.20 2.19
CA ARG A 93 -11.03 0.00 1.15
C ARG A 93 -10.80 -0.85 -0.10
N SER A 94 -9.54 -1.18 -0.39
CA SER A 94 -9.15 -1.98 -1.55
C SER A 94 -9.37 -3.49 -1.37
N GLY A 95 -9.65 -3.94 -0.14
CA GLY A 95 -9.74 -5.38 0.16
C GLY A 95 -8.39 -6.10 0.14
N MET A 96 -7.29 -5.37 -0.10
CA MET A 96 -5.91 -5.86 -0.13
C MET A 96 -5.38 -6.33 1.25
N GLN A 97 -6.26 -6.66 2.19
CA GLN A 97 -5.92 -7.44 3.37
C GLN A 97 -5.52 -8.88 3.02
N GLN A 98 -5.76 -9.31 1.77
CA GLN A 98 -5.49 -10.65 1.27
C GLN A 98 -4.83 -10.60 -0.12
N PHE A 99 -3.51 -10.37 -0.17
CA PHE A 99 -2.75 -10.84 -1.33
C PHE A 99 -2.81 -12.39 -1.30
N SER A 100 -3.25 -13.05 -2.39
CA SER A 100 -3.40 -14.53 -2.51
C SER A 100 -2.28 -15.19 -3.35
N LEU A 101 -1.61 -16.24 -2.86
CA LEU A 101 -0.38 -16.86 -3.41
C LEU A 101 -0.80 -18.28 -3.75
N PRO A 102 -0.36 -18.82 -4.89
CA PRO A 102 -0.27 -20.25 -5.03
C PRO A 102 0.78 -20.79 -4.05
N MET A 103 0.34 -21.67 -3.15
CA MET A 103 1.18 -22.48 -2.29
C MET A 103 2.15 -23.28 -3.16
N ARG A 104 3.46 -22.99 -3.13
CA ARG A 104 4.45 -23.96 -3.63
C ARG A 104 4.60 -25.06 -2.59
N ALA A 105 4.11 -26.24 -2.95
CA ALA A 105 4.49 -27.49 -2.32
C ALA A 105 5.94 -27.86 -2.69
N GLY A 106 6.71 -28.35 -1.71
CA GLY A 106 8.02 -28.99 -1.86
C GLY A 106 9.22 -28.05 -1.61
N GLN A 107 10.29 -28.42 -0.89
CA GLN A 107 10.82 -29.76 -0.64
C GLN A 107 11.55 -29.85 0.71
N THR A 108 11.39 -31.02 1.32
CA THR A 108 12.26 -31.71 2.26
C THR A 108 13.74 -31.72 1.85
N GLY A 109 14.63 -31.61 2.84
CA GLY A 109 16.07 -31.84 2.74
C GLY A 109 16.72 -31.59 4.09
#